data_AF-A0A7J3U7X6-F1
#
_entry.id   AF-A0A7J3U7X6-F1
#
_cell.length_a   1.000
_cell.length_b   1.000
_cell.length_c   1.000
_cell.angle_alpha   90.00
_cell.angle_beta   90.00
_cell.angle_gamma   90.00
#
_symmetry.space_group_name_H-M   'P 1'
#
loop_
_entity.id
_entity.type
_entity.pdbx_description
1 polymer ?
#
loop_
_entity_poly.entity_id
_entity_poly.type
_entity_poly.pdbx_seq_one_letter_code
_entity_poly.pdbx_strand_id
1 'polypeptide(L)'
;GRDFNKFEGVDFEMGKLRVPMVLNYTVACVEAKVVDKIDVGTHTLFIAEVFDGKILNDSEPLTYKYYHKVKGGFSPKTAPTYSSMVDKKKEVKKMGKYVCKVCGYVYDPEKGDPDNGVESGTSFEDLPDDWVCPVCGAGKEDFEKEE
;
A
#
# COMPACT_ATOMS: atom_id res chain seq x y z
N GLY A 1 -3.22 -18.58 -6.34
CA GLY A 1 -3.49 -18.27 -7.75
C GLY A 1 -2.86 -19.26 -8.72
N ARG A 2 -1.83 -20.01 -8.31
CA ARG A 2 -1.43 -21.27 -8.95
C ARG A 2 -1.31 -22.36 -7.88
N ASP A 3 -0.75 -21.98 -6.72
CA ASP A 3 -0.49 -22.90 -5.59
C ASP A 3 -1.29 -22.59 -4.31
N PHE A 4 -2.23 -21.63 -4.36
CA PHE A 4 -3.05 -21.23 -3.21
C PHE A 4 -4.41 -20.68 -3.65
N ASN A 5 -5.42 -20.72 -2.79
CA ASN A 5 -6.73 -20.16 -3.13
C ASN A 5 -6.72 -18.64 -2.92
N LYS A 6 -6.90 -17.86 -3.99
CA LYS A 6 -6.99 -16.40 -3.91
C LYS A 6 -8.36 -15.89 -3.45
N PHE A 7 -9.38 -16.74 -3.51
CA PHE A 7 -10.74 -16.40 -3.14
C PHE A 7 -11.09 -16.83 -1.70
N GLU A 8 -10.16 -17.49 -1.01
CA GLU A 8 -10.35 -17.85 0.39
C GLU A 8 -10.38 -16.57 1.24
N GLY A 9 -11.47 -16.38 2.00
CA GLY A 9 -11.68 -15.18 2.81
C GLY A 9 -11.94 -13.90 2.02
N VAL A 10 -12.25 -14.01 0.72
CA VAL A 10 -12.59 -12.89 -0.16
C VAL A 10 -14.07 -12.97 -0.53
N ASP A 11 -14.79 -11.88 -0.30
CA ASP A 11 -16.15 -11.68 -0.75
C ASP A 11 -16.16 -11.40 -2.25
N PHE A 12 -16.92 -12.21 -2.99
CA PHE A 12 -17.18 -12.02 -4.41
C PHE A 12 -18.61 -12.42 -4.74
N GLU A 13 -19.16 -11.82 -5.79
CA GLU A 13 -20.42 -12.25 -6.41
C GLU A 13 -20.16 -12.77 -7.83
N MET A 14 -21.04 -13.64 -8.33
CA MET A 14 -20.92 -14.10 -9.72
C MET A 14 -21.59 -13.10 -10.65
N GLY A 15 -20.83 -12.56 -11.60
CA GLY A 15 -21.34 -11.72 -12.68
C GLY A 15 -22.27 -12.46 -13.62
N LYS A 16 -22.90 -11.74 -14.55
CA LYS A 16 -23.87 -12.30 -15.50
C LYS A 16 -23.23 -13.25 -16.51
N LEU A 17 -21.93 -13.11 -16.79
CA LEU A 17 -21.10 -14.04 -17.56
C LEU A 17 -20.49 -15.14 -16.70
N ARG A 18 -20.88 -15.23 -15.43
CA ARG A 18 -20.36 -16.19 -14.45
C ARG A 18 -18.86 -16.04 -14.21
N VAL A 19 -18.35 -14.81 -14.24
CA VAL A 19 -17.01 -14.50 -13.72
C VAL A 19 -17.12 -13.96 -12.30
N PRO A 20 -16.19 -14.30 -11.39
CA PRO A 20 -16.22 -13.80 -10.02
C PRO A 20 -15.86 -12.31 -9.98
N MET A 21 -16.77 -11.50 -9.44
CA MET A 21 -16.61 -10.07 -9.21
C MET A 21 -16.24 -9.85 -7.74
N VAL A 22 -14.99 -9.51 -7.47
CA VAL A 22 -14.46 -9.28 -6.12
C VAL A 22 -15.05 -7.99 -5.53
N LEU A 23 -15.54 -8.06 -4.29
CA LEU A 23 -16.23 -6.96 -3.62
C LEU A 23 -15.34 -6.26 -2.59
N ASN A 24 -14.45 -6.98 -1.91
CA ASN A 24 -13.55 -6.34 -0.94
C ASN A 24 -12.67 -5.28 -1.62
N TYR A 25 -12.54 -4.13 -0.97
CA TYR A 25 -11.66 -3.04 -1.38
C TYR A 25 -11.85 -2.57 -2.84
N THR A 26 -13.07 -2.73 -3.37
CA THR A 26 -13.39 -2.42 -4.77
C THR A 26 -14.37 -1.25 -4.84
N VAL A 27 -14.04 -0.24 -5.66
CA VAL A 27 -14.91 0.93 -5.90
C VAL A 27 -15.95 0.62 -6.97
N ALA A 28 -15.53 -0.04 -8.05
CA ALA A 28 -16.40 -0.47 -9.13
C ALA A 28 -15.86 -1.74 -9.79
N CYS A 29 -16.76 -2.55 -10.35
CA CYS A 29 -16.44 -3.72 -11.14
C CYS A 29 -16.96 -3.56 -12.57
N VAL A 30 -16.24 -4.14 -13.52
CA VAL A 30 -16.65 -4.22 -14.94
C VAL A 30 -16.51 -5.66 -15.39
N GLU A 31 -17.55 -6.17 -16.03
CA GLU A 31 -17.60 -7.49 -16.65
C GLU A 31 -17.58 -7.30 -18.18
N ALA A 32 -16.72 -8.03 -18.88
CA ALA A 32 -16.52 -7.85 -20.31
C ALA A 32 -16.29 -9.19 -21.02
N LYS A 33 -16.70 -9.28 -22.29
CA LYS A 33 -16.46 -10.42 -23.18
C LYS A 33 -15.25 -10.12 -24.05
N VAL A 34 -14.24 -10.98 -24.02
CA VAL A 34 -13.08 -10.85 -24.92
C VAL A 34 -13.56 -11.06 -26.36
N VAL A 35 -13.29 -10.07 -27.21
CA VAL A 35 -13.63 -10.09 -28.64
C VAL A 35 -12.39 -10.23 -29.52
N ASP A 36 -11.22 -9.80 -29.02
CA ASP A 36 -9.96 -9.92 -29.74
C ASP A 36 -8.76 -9.99 -28.76
N LYS A 37 -7.59 -10.40 -29.27
CA LYS A 37 -6.33 -10.45 -28.52
C LYS A 37 -5.15 -10.08 -29.42
N ILE A 38 -4.25 -9.26 -28.90
CA ILE A 38 -3.02 -8.84 -29.56
C ILE A 38 -1.83 -9.34 -28.76
N ASP A 39 -0.92 -10.06 -29.42
CA ASP A 39 0.37 -10.43 -28.84
C ASP A 39 1.32 -9.22 -28.86
N VAL A 40 1.83 -8.86 -27.68
CA VAL A 40 2.82 -7.78 -27.50
C VAL A 40 4.11 -8.31 -26.86
N GLY A 41 4.45 -9.57 -27.12
CA GLY A 41 5.68 -10.24 -26.71
C GLY A 41 5.56 -10.89 -25.35
N THR A 42 5.84 -10.16 -24.26
CA THR A 42 5.78 -10.71 -22.90
C THR A 42 4.37 -10.73 -22.31
N HIS A 43 3.42 -10.08 -22.98
CA HIS A 43 2.04 -9.91 -22.53
C HIS A 43 1.07 -10.13 -23.71
N THR A 44 -0.18 -10.41 -23.37
CA THR A 44 -1.30 -10.41 -24.33
C THR A 44 -2.23 -9.27 -23.95
N LEU A 45 -2.48 -8.37 -24.90
CA LEU A 45 -3.50 -7.34 -24.76
C LEU A 45 -4.84 -7.94 -25.18
N PHE A 46 -5.79 -8.03 -24.26
CA PHE A 46 -7.15 -8.46 -24.55
C PHE A 46 -8.02 -7.24 -24.87
N ILE A 47 -8.74 -7.30 -25.99
CA ILE A 47 -9.78 -6.33 -26.35
C ILE A 47 -11.11 -6.98 -26.00
N ALA A 48 -11.90 -6.30 -25.17
CA ALA A 48 -13.14 -6.84 -24.66
C ALA A 48 -14.28 -5.83 -24.78
N GLU A 49 -15.46 -6.33 -25.13
CA GLU A 49 -16.71 -5.58 -25.11
C GLU A 49 -17.29 -5.59 -23.69
N VAL A 50 -17.58 -4.40 -23.15
CA VAL A 50 -18.18 -4.27 -21.82
C VAL A 50 -19.59 -4.85 -21.85
N PHE A 51 -19.85 -5.80 -20.96
CA PHE A 51 -21.12 -6.49 -20.84
C PHE A 51 -21.96 -5.95 -19.69
N ASP A 52 -21.33 -5.70 -18.55
CA ASP A 52 -21.99 -5.14 -17.36
C ASP A 52 -21.00 -4.35 -16.51
N GLY A 53 -21.50 -3.49 -15.64
CA GLY A 53 -20.68 -2.70 -14.72
C GLY A 53 -21.48 -2.29 -13.49
N LYS A 54 -20.80 -2.24 -12.35
CA LYS A 54 -21.40 -1.89 -11.07
C LYS A 54 -20.48 -0.98 -10.29
N ILE A 55 -21.02 0.16 -9.85
CA ILE A 55 -20.38 1.01 -8.85
C ILE A 55 -20.80 0.47 -7.48
N LEU A 56 -19.83 0.15 -6.63
CA LEU A 56 -20.06 -0.41 -5.30
C LEU A 56 -20.08 0.67 -4.21
N ASN A 57 -19.26 1.70 -4.36
CA ASN A 57 -19.18 2.85 -3.44
C ASN A 57 -18.50 4.04 -4.13
N ASP A 58 -18.40 5.17 -3.42
CA ASP A 58 -17.83 6.44 -3.85
C ASP A 58 -16.44 6.72 -3.27
N SER A 59 -15.77 5.70 -2.72
CA SER A 59 -14.43 5.86 -2.15
C SER A 59 -13.41 6.22 -3.23
N GLU A 60 -12.34 6.92 -2.84
CA GLU A 60 -11.28 7.29 -3.78
C GLU A 60 -10.55 6.06 -4.34
N PRO A 61 -10.46 5.89 -5.68
CA PRO A 61 -9.76 4.76 -6.28
C PRO A 61 -8.26 4.74 -5.95
N LEU A 62 -7.73 3.54 -5.73
CA LEU A 62 -6.29 3.36 -5.54
C LEU A 62 -5.54 3.70 -6.84
N THR A 63 -4.79 4.81 -6.82
CA THR A 63 -3.89 5.13 -7.94
C THR A 63 -2.59 4.34 -7.83
N TYR A 64 -2.02 3.99 -8.99
CA TYR A 64 -0.73 3.32 -9.02
C TYR A 64 0.40 4.18 -8.43
N LYS A 65 0.32 5.50 -8.60
CA LYS A 65 1.25 6.47 -7.99
C LYS A 65 1.20 6.42 -6.46
N TYR A 66 0.00 6.34 -5.88
CA TYR A 66 -0.17 6.23 -4.43
C TYR A 66 0.29 4.87 -3.90
N TYR A 67 -0.04 3.77 -4.60
CA TYR A 67 0.39 2.42 -4.24
C TYR A 67 1.92 2.32 -4.05
N HIS A 68 2.67 2.89 -4.99
CA HIS A 68 4.13 2.91 -4.92
C HIS A 68 4.69 3.84 -3.85
N LYS A 69 4.20 5.09 -3.80
CA LYS A 69 4.79 6.12 -2.93
C LYS A 69 4.43 5.95 -1.47
N VAL A 70 3.21 5.51 -1.18
CA VAL A 70 2.64 5.52 0.17
C VAL A 70 2.51 4.11 0.72
N LYS A 71 1.94 3.17 -0.05
CA LYS A 71 1.76 1.79 0.43
C LYS A 71 3.04 0.94 0.36
N GLY A 72 4.12 1.47 -0.22
CA GLY A 72 5.38 0.75 -0.39
C GLY A 72 5.22 -0.53 -1.22
N GLY A 73 4.18 -0.58 -2.05
CA GLY A 73 3.79 -1.78 -2.76
C GLY A 73 4.75 -2.10 -3.89
N PHE A 74 5.30 -3.31 -3.89
CA PHE A 74 6.21 -3.77 -4.95
C PHE A 74 5.41 -4.23 -6.18
N SER A 75 5.88 -3.88 -7.37
CA SER A 75 5.37 -4.50 -8.59
C SER A 75 6.24 -5.69 -8.97
N PRO A 76 5.66 -6.89 -9.17
CA PRO A 76 6.46 -8.06 -9.55
C PRO A 76 7.07 -7.85 -10.93
N LYS A 77 8.24 -8.44 -11.19
CA LYS A 77 8.97 -8.33 -12.47
C LYS A 77 8.15 -8.70 -13.71
N THR A 78 7.11 -9.51 -13.51
CA THR A 78 6.20 -9.98 -14.56
C THR A 78 5.02 -9.05 -14.79
N ALA A 79 4.87 -7.96 -14.03
CA ALA A 79 3.82 -6.97 -14.25
C ALA A 79 4.22 -6.02 -15.38
N PRO A 80 3.28 -5.61 -16.25
CA PRO A 80 3.57 -4.67 -17.34
C PRO A 80 3.95 -3.28 -16.84
N THR A 81 3.60 -2.97 -15.60
CA THR A 81 3.93 -1.71 -14.92
C THR A 81 5.25 -1.77 -14.14
N TYR A 82 5.94 -2.93 -14.10
CA TYR A 82 7.24 -3.04 -13.44
C TYR A 82 8.26 -2.12 -14.10
N SER A 83 8.88 -1.26 -13.30
CA SER A 83 9.98 -0.41 -13.74
C SER A 83 11.09 -0.48 -12.72
N SER A 84 12.26 -0.96 -13.14
CA SER A 84 13.47 -1.05 -12.32
C SER A 84 13.91 0.30 -11.74
N MET A 85 13.42 1.42 -12.30
CA MET A 85 13.69 2.78 -11.82
C MET A 85 12.75 3.22 -10.69
N VAL A 86 11.55 2.64 -10.59
CA VAL A 86 10.51 3.00 -9.60
C VAL A 86 10.53 2.03 -8.41
N ASP A 87 10.74 0.75 -8.68
CA ASP A 87 10.89 -0.32 -7.69
C ASP A 87 12.34 -0.41 -7.15
N LYS A 88 13.04 0.72 -7.02
CA LYS A 88 14.20 0.74 -6.13
C LYS A 88 13.63 0.45 -4.75
N LYS A 89 13.91 -0.74 -4.20
CA LYS A 89 13.83 -0.99 -2.75
C LYS A 89 14.34 0.30 -2.11
N LYS A 90 13.47 1.08 -1.45
CA LYS A 90 13.97 1.90 -0.34
C LYS A 90 14.63 0.84 0.52
N GLU A 91 15.96 0.83 0.54
CA GLU A 91 16.67 0.16 1.61
C GLU A 91 16.08 0.78 2.86
N VAL A 92 15.16 0.06 3.49
CA VAL A 92 14.69 0.41 4.81
C VAL A 92 15.92 0.18 5.66
N LYS A 93 16.71 1.24 5.80
CA LYS A 93 17.71 1.35 6.85
C LYS A 93 16.90 1.04 8.10
N LYS A 94 17.13 -0.11 8.74
CA LYS A 94 16.38 -0.55 9.91
C LYS A 94 16.63 0.48 11.00
N MET A 95 15.77 1.49 11.06
CA MET A 95 15.87 2.61 11.99
C MET A 95 15.35 2.09 13.32
N GLY A 96 16.17 2.19 14.37
CA GLY A 96 15.79 1.71 15.69
C GLY A 96 14.59 2.48 16.20
N LYS A 97 13.70 1.81 16.93
CA LYS A 97 12.62 2.46 17.67
C LYS A 97 13.20 3.12 18.91
N TYR A 98 12.50 4.12 19.43
CA TYR A 98 12.95 4.85 20.62
C TYR A 98 11.83 4.89 21.64
N VAL A 99 12.16 4.58 22.89
CA VAL A 99 11.20 4.55 23.99
C VAL A 99 11.45 5.74 24.91
N CYS A 100 10.39 6.49 25.20
CA CYS A 100 10.41 7.56 26.17
C CYS A 100 10.55 6.98 27.57
N LYS A 101 11.61 7.34 28.30
CA LYS A 101 11.87 6.88 29.68
C LYS A 101 10.87 7.42 30.70
N VAL A 102 10.18 8.50 30.37
CA VAL A 102 9.22 9.17 31.28
C VAL A 102 7.87 8.48 31.28
N CYS A 103 7.36 8.09 30.11
CA CYS A 103 5.99 7.56 29.96
C CYS A 103 5.87 6.23 29.21
N GLY A 104 6.96 5.72 28.62
CA GLY A 104 6.97 4.48 27.86
C GLY A 104 6.44 4.60 26.42
N TYR A 105 6.18 5.81 25.92
CA TYR A 105 5.82 6.02 24.51
C TYR A 105 6.92 5.52 23.58
N VAL A 106 6.56 4.73 22.57
CA VAL A 106 7.50 4.21 21.57
C VAL A 106 7.36 5.01 20.27
N TYR A 107 8.39 5.77 19.93
CA TYR A 107 8.54 6.36 18.60
C TYR A 107 8.98 5.28 17.61
N ASP A 108 8.14 5.02 16.62
CA ASP A 108 8.41 4.11 15.53
C ASP A 108 8.68 4.92 14.26
N PRO A 109 9.94 4.98 13.77
CA PRO A 109 10.28 5.71 12.55
C PRO A 109 9.45 5.31 11.33
N GLU A 110 8.94 4.07 11.27
CA GLU A 110 8.08 3.63 10.17
C GLU A 110 6.70 4.29 10.22
N LYS A 111 6.22 4.64 11.42
CA LYS A 111 4.95 5.34 11.61
C LYS A 111 5.12 6.86 11.59
N GLY A 112 6.27 7.35 12.07
CA GLY A 112 6.47 8.78 12.35
C GLY A 112 5.56 9.25 13.48
N ASP A 113 5.24 10.55 13.48
CA ASP A 113 4.28 11.18 14.37
C ASP A 113 3.48 12.25 13.59
N PRO A 114 2.54 11.83 12.71
CA PRO A 114 1.85 12.75 11.79
C PRO A 114 1.01 13.81 12.49
N ASP A 115 0.50 13.52 13.69
CA ASP A 115 -0.30 14.44 14.49
C ASP A 115 0.53 15.64 14.98
N ASN A 116 1.86 15.46 15.08
CA ASN A 116 2.83 16.50 15.44
C ASN A 116 3.73 16.89 14.25
N GLY A 117 3.29 16.62 13.02
CA GLY A 117 3.97 17.07 11.80
C GLY A 117 5.19 16.25 11.38
N VAL A 118 5.39 15.07 11.95
CA VAL A 118 6.48 14.16 11.60
C VAL A 118 5.98 13.07 10.67
N GLU A 119 6.42 13.08 9.42
CA GLU A 119 6.03 12.07 8.44
C GLU A 119 6.60 10.68 8.77
N SER A 120 5.88 9.65 8.32
CA SER A 120 6.36 8.26 8.33
C SER A 120 7.68 8.14 7.57
N GLY A 121 8.65 7.46 8.16
CA GLY A 121 10.00 7.29 7.62
C GLY A 121 11.02 8.30 8.14
N THR A 122 10.65 9.19 9.06
CA THR A 122 11.56 10.11 9.74
C THR A 122 12.33 9.38 10.84
N SER A 123 13.67 9.41 10.82
CA SER A 123 14.46 8.80 11.89
C SER A 123 14.34 9.60 13.18
N PHE A 124 14.56 8.97 14.33
CA PHE A 124 14.56 9.69 15.61
C PHE A 124 15.62 10.79 15.64
N GLU A 125 16.76 10.56 14.97
CA GLU A 125 17.86 11.53 14.82
C GLU A 125 17.46 12.72 13.93
N ASP A 126 16.55 12.50 12.96
CA ASP A 126 16.06 13.52 12.03
C ASP A 126 14.81 14.27 12.52
N LEU A 127 14.31 13.97 13.73
CA LEU A 127 13.18 14.70 14.30
C LEU A 127 13.52 16.19 14.44
N PRO A 128 12.54 17.11 14.35
CA PRO A 128 12.73 18.53 14.66
C PRO A 128 13.21 18.75 16.11
N ASP A 129 14.09 19.72 16.39
CA ASP A 129 14.64 19.94 17.75
C ASP A 129 13.59 20.36 18.78
N ASP A 130 12.47 20.91 18.31
CA ASP A 130 11.30 21.28 19.09
C ASP A 130 10.29 20.14 19.25
N TRP A 131 10.54 18.98 18.64
CA TRP A 131 9.68 17.81 18.83
C TRP A 131 9.82 17.26 20.26
N VAL A 132 8.68 17.03 20.89
CA VAL A 132 8.55 16.49 22.23
C VAL A 132 7.66 15.24 22.21
N CYS A 133 7.79 14.41 23.24
CA CYS A 133 6.96 13.23 23.40
C CYS A 133 5.47 13.60 23.37
N PRO A 134 4.66 13.03 22.48
CA PRO A 134 3.24 13.40 22.33
C PRO A 134 2.39 13.02 23.54
N VAL A 135 2.89 12.13 24.41
CA VAL A 135 2.19 11.66 25.60
C VAL A 135 2.48 12.52 26.83
N CYS A 136 3.72 12.99 27.01
CA CYS A 136 4.15 13.64 28.26
C CYS A 136 4.92 14.95 28.09
N GLY A 137 5.25 15.36 26.87
CA GLY A 137 6.00 16.58 26.58
C GLY A 137 7.50 16.52 26.92
N ALA A 138 8.03 15.34 27.25
CA ALA A 138 9.46 15.14 27.46
C ALA A 138 10.28 15.38 26.17
N GLY A 139 11.48 15.92 26.29
CA GLY A 139 12.37 16.17 25.17
C GLY A 139 12.97 14.88 24.60
N LYS A 140 13.72 14.99 23.49
CA LYS A 140 14.37 13.83 22.84
C LYS A 140 15.44 13.18 23.70
N GLU A 141 16.06 13.96 24.59
CA GLU A 141 17.05 13.51 25.56
C GLU A 141 16.52 12.44 26.52
N ASP A 142 15.21 12.41 26.72
CA ASP A 142 14.52 11.43 27.58
C ASP A 142 14.13 10.14 26.85
N PHE A 143 14.60 9.95 25.61
CA PHE A 143 14.38 8.72 24.85
C PHE A 143 15.63 7.83 24.82
N GLU A 144 15.41 6.51 24.84
CA GLU A 144 16.43 5.51 24.55
C GLU A 144 16.07 4.65 23.37
N LYS A 145 17.10 4.17 22.67
CA LYS A 145 16.93 3.24 21.55
C LYS A 145 16.50 1.87 22.08
N GLU A 146 15.42 1.35 21.52
CA GLU A 146 14.96 -0.02 21.71
C GLU A 146 15.90 -0.97 20.93
N GLU A 147 16.48 -1.97 21.61
CA GLU A 147 17.36 -2.98 20.99
C GLU A 147 16.62 -4.00 20.10
#